data_AF-A0A661L3N2-F1
#
_entry.id   AF-A0A661L3N2-F1
#
_cell.length_a   1.000
_cell.length_b   1.000
_cell.length_c   1.000
_cell.angle_alpha   90.00
_cell.angle_beta   90.00
_cell.angle_gamma   90.00
#
_symmetry.space_group_name_H-M   'P 1'
#
loop_
_entity.id
_entity.type
_entity.pdbx_description
1 polymer ?
#
loop_
_entity_poly.entity_id
_entity_poly.type
_entity_poly.pdbx_seq_one_letter_code
_entity_poly.pdbx_strand_id
1 'polypeptide(L)'
;MSLVGKSTLYFGQGISVSPLQLAMAFGAIANGGHLMRPYIVKSIVDQKGKAIRNFYPSIRRDVISPETAERVRRVLEGVVRKDGTAPEAAIKKYSVAGKTGTAQKVDPIKKTYSNKKFVAIFGGFTPSDSPALVILVALDEPKGIPYGGVVAAPVFSDVGYWTLNHLNIAPSFQPETSLSASKARTLRKNRHDASHPGKEKIIALRPDFPGSMPNLIGLGVRDVLKKAKQLGLRVVIKGSGMVVKQVPEAGAPLTKDRSLTVIFRPPV
;
A
#
# COMPACT_ATOMS: atom_id res chain seq x y z
N MET A 1 7.39 28.38 -17.44
CA MET A 1 7.18 27.65 -16.17
C MET A 1 8.32 27.98 -15.22
N SER A 2 8.03 28.47 -14.01
CA SER A 2 9.07 28.87 -13.03
C SER A 2 9.86 27.66 -12.50
N LEU A 3 11.08 27.88 -11.99
CA LEU A 3 11.91 26.84 -11.34
C LEU A 3 11.16 26.14 -10.20
N VAL A 4 10.44 26.91 -9.37
CA VAL A 4 9.57 26.38 -8.31
C VAL A 4 8.48 25.48 -8.86
N GLY A 5 7.83 25.87 -9.96
CA GLY A 5 6.80 25.06 -10.61
C GLY A 5 7.36 23.74 -11.16
N LYS A 6 8.59 23.72 -11.68
CA LYS A 6 9.25 22.46 -12.10
C LYS A 6 9.49 21.53 -10.92
N SER A 7 9.89 22.06 -9.77
CA SER A 7 10.13 21.27 -8.57
C SER A 7 8.86 20.65 -8.01
N THR A 8 7.73 21.36 -8.01
CA THR A 8 6.47 20.83 -7.47
C THR A 8 5.89 19.69 -8.29
N LEU A 9 6.13 19.69 -9.60
CA LEU A 9 5.67 18.61 -10.49
C LEU A 9 6.22 17.24 -10.10
N TYR A 10 7.47 17.15 -9.64
CA TYR A 10 8.12 15.86 -9.35
C TYR A 10 7.44 15.08 -8.22
N PHE A 11 6.72 15.76 -7.32
CA PHE A 11 5.93 15.12 -6.27
C PHE A 11 4.42 15.27 -6.46
N GLY A 12 3.99 15.62 -7.69
CA GLY A 12 2.59 15.61 -8.09
C GLY A 12 1.78 16.84 -7.66
N GLN A 13 2.44 17.98 -7.43
CA GLN A 13 1.78 19.24 -7.10
C GLN A 13 1.91 20.25 -8.25
N GLY A 14 0.87 21.05 -8.48
CA GLY A 14 0.82 22.01 -9.58
C GLY A 14 0.46 21.39 -10.94
N ILE A 15 -0.02 20.14 -10.95
CA ILE A 15 -0.58 19.46 -12.12
C ILE A 15 -1.88 18.76 -11.75
N SER A 16 -2.85 18.78 -12.67
CA SER A 16 -4.10 18.04 -12.53
C SER A 16 -4.11 16.87 -13.51
N VAL A 17 -4.48 15.69 -13.02
CA VAL A 17 -4.62 14.46 -13.82
C VAL A 17 -5.91 13.74 -13.46
N SER A 18 -6.50 13.01 -14.40
CA SER A 18 -7.61 12.13 -14.11
C SER A 18 -7.13 10.82 -13.47
N PRO A 19 -7.97 10.12 -12.69
CA PRO A 19 -7.65 8.78 -12.18
C PRO A 19 -7.26 7.81 -13.29
N LEU A 20 -7.94 7.87 -14.46
CA LEU A 20 -7.62 7.02 -15.60
C LEU A 20 -6.21 7.30 -16.14
N GLN A 21 -5.82 8.57 -16.28
CA GLN A 21 -4.46 8.93 -16.73
C GLN A 21 -3.39 8.40 -15.76
N LEU A 22 -3.64 8.50 -14.45
CA LEU A 22 -2.71 8.00 -13.45
C LEU A 22 -2.64 6.46 -13.45
N ALA A 23 -3.79 5.77 -13.58
CA ALA A 23 -3.82 4.32 -13.74
C ALA A 23 -3.07 3.86 -15.01
N MET A 24 -3.25 4.56 -16.13
CA MET A 24 -2.51 4.29 -17.36
C MET A 24 -0.99 4.48 -17.18
N ALA A 25 -0.56 5.46 -16.38
CA ALA A 25 0.86 5.65 -16.09
C ALA A 25 1.45 4.47 -15.29
N PHE A 26 0.74 3.97 -14.27
CA PHE A 26 1.13 2.74 -13.59
C PHE A 26 1.09 1.53 -14.52
N GLY A 27 0.11 1.44 -15.41
CA GLY A 27 0.01 0.40 -16.42
C GLY A 27 1.20 0.37 -17.37
N ALA A 28 1.71 1.53 -17.78
CA ALA A 28 2.91 1.63 -18.61
C ALA A 28 4.16 1.10 -17.86
N ILE A 29 4.26 1.31 -16.54
CA ILE A 29 5.35 0.70 -15.76
C ILE A 29 5.16 -0.82 -15.66
N ALA A 30 3.92 -1.26 -15.44
CA ALA A 30 3.57 -2.67 -15.26
C ALA A 30 3.84 -3.53 -16.51
N ASN A 31 3.65 -2.97 -17.70
CA ASN A 31 3.75 -3.72 -18.95
C ASN A 31 5.04 -3.44 -19.76
N GLY A 32 6.12 -3.04 -19.09
CA GLY A 32 7.43 -2.90 -19.73
C GLY A 32 7.68 -1.57 -20.46
N GLY A 33 6.88 -0.54 -20.19
CA GLY A 33 7.08 0.81 -20.72
C GLY A 33 6.09 1.24 -21.81
N HIS A 34 5.07 0.42 -22.09
CA HIS A 34 4.12 0.65 -23.17
C HIS A 34 2.85 1.35 -22.66
N LEU A 35 2.62 2.59 -23.06
CA LEU A 35 1.36 3.26 -22.74
C LEU A 35 0.24 2.68 -23.63
N MET A 36 -0.68 1.94 -23.03
CA MET A 36 -1.81 1.32 -23.74
C MET A 36 -2.93 2.32 -24.01
N ARG A 37 -3.70 2.10 -25.07
CA ARG A 37 -5.00 2.74 -25.25
C ARG A 37 -6.02 2.10 -24.30
N PRO A 38 -6.72 2.88 -23.45
CA PRO A 38 -7.75 2.32 -22.58
C PRO A 38 -9.01 1.98 -23.37
N TYR A 39 -9.67 0.88 -22.99
CA TYR A 39 -10.95 0.45 -23.54
C TYR A 39 -11.94 0.18 -22.41
N ILE A 40 -13.18 0.63 -22.57
CA ILE A 40 -14.30 0.31 -21.67
C ILE A 40 -15.21 -0.75 -22.32
N VAL A 41 -15.26 -0.78 -23.65
CA VAL A 41 -16.08 -1.70 -24.44
C VAL A 41 -15.19 -2.79 -25.04
N LYS A 42 -15.53 -4.06 -24.79
CA LYS A 42 -14.85 -5.22 -25.37
C LYS A 42 -15.30 -5.50 -26.81
N SER A 43 -16.60 -5.45 -27.06
CA SER A 43 -17.20 -5.69 -28.37
C SER A 43 -18.57 -5.02 -28.49
N ILE A 44 -18.96 -4.67 -29.72
CA ILE A 44 -20.31 -4.27 -30.08
C ILE A 44 -20.93 -5.43 -30.85
N VAL A 45 -22.10 -5.89 -30.43
CA VAL A 45 -22.83 -7.02 -31.03
C VAL A 45 -24.16 -6.55 -31.61
N ASP A 46 -24.64 -7.23 -32.64
CA ASP A 46 -25.99 -7.02 -33.17
C ASP A 46 -27.07 -7.72 -32.32
N GLN A 47 -28.34 -7.58 -32.72
CA GLN A 47 -29.47 -8.22 -32.03
C GLN A 47 -29.40 -9.77 -32.04
N LYS A 48 -28.60 -10.35 -32.93
CA LYS A 48 -28.39 -11.81 -33.05
C LYS A 48 -27.15 -12.28 -32.29
N GLY A 49 -26.47 -11.38 -31.55
CA GLY A 49 -25.25 -11.68 -30.81
C GLY A 49 -23.99 -11.75 -31.67
N LYS A 50 -24.05 -11.42 -32.97
CA LYS A 50 -22.88 -11.39 -33.85
C LYS A 50 -22.07 -10.14 -33.58
N ALA A 51 -20.76 -10.30 -33.38
CA ALA A 51 -19.86 -9.17 -33.19
C ALA A 51 -19.80 -8.29 -34.46
N ILE A 52 -20.22 -7.04 -34.33
CA ILE A 52 -20.06 -5.98 -35.33
C ILE A 52 -18.64 -5.41 -35.26
N ARG A 53 -18.12 -5.27 -34.03
CA ARG A 53 -16.79 -4.71 -33.78
C ARG A 53 -16.19 -5.28 -32.51
N ASN A 54 -14.92 -5.68 -32.57
CA ASN A 54 -14.13 -6.07 -31.41
C ASN A 54 -13.06 -5.02 -31.12
N PHE A 55 -12.74 -4.83 -29.84
CA PHE A 55 -11.68 -3.96 -29.39
C PHE A 55 -10.58 -4.79 -28.73
N TYR A 56 -9.38 -4.70 -29.29
CA TYR A 56 -8.20 -5.42 -28.81
C TYR A 56 -7.21 -4.45 -28.17
N PRO A 57 -6.36 -4.91 -27.23
CA PRO A 57 -5.30 -4.09 -26.66
C PRO A 57 -4.43 -3.48 -27.76
N SER A 58 -4.18 -2.16 -27.68
CA SER A 58 -3.29 -1.46 -28.59
C SER A 58 -2.32 -0.56 -27.85
N ILE A 59 -1.07 -0.58 -28.29
CA ILE A 59 -0.03 0.32 -27.78
C ILE A 59 -0.28 1.70 -28.41
N ARG A 60 -0.33 2.73 -27.57
CA ARG A 60 -0.42 4.12 -28.02
C ARG A 60 0.97 4.69 -28.32
N ARG A 61 1.94 4.41 -27.44
CA ARG A 61 3.35 4.81 -27.56
C ARG A 61 4.19 4.16 -26.46
N ASP A 62 5.49 4.11 -26.68
CA ASP A 62 6.49 3.82 -25.64
C ASP A 62 6.77 5.06 -24.82
N VAL A 63 6.96 4.90 -23.50
CA VAL A 63 7.21 6.03 -22.58
C VAL A 63 8.51 5.90 -21.80
N ILE A 64 8.93 4.66 -21.52
CA ILE A 64 10.20 4.32 -20.88
C ILE A 64 10.70 3.00 -21.46
N SER A 65 11.99 2.71 -21.34
CA SER A 65 12.54 1.42 -21.76
C SER A 65 12.09 0.28 -20.83
N PRO A 66 12.07 -0.97 -21.29
CA PRO A 66 11.79 -2.12 -20.43
C PRO A 66 12.71 -2.21 -19.20
N GLU A 67 14.00 -1.89 -19.36
CA GLU A 67 14.96 -1.90 -18.25
C GLU A 67 14.66 -0.79 -17.23
N THR A 68 14.16 0.35 -17.70
CA THR A 68 13.73 1.44 -16.82
C THR A 68 12.45 1.05 -16.07
N ALA A 69 11.47 0.46 -16.77
CA ALA A 69 10.24 -0.04 -16.15
C ALA A 69 10.54 -1.09 -15.06
N GLU A 70 11.45 -2.02 -15.36
CA GLU A 70 11.97 -3.04 -14.45
C GLU A 70 12.61 -2.43 -13.19
N ARG A 71 13.48 -1.42 -13.36
CA ARG A 71 14.11 -0.70 -12.23
C ARG A 71 13.09 0.03 -11.38
N VAL A 72 12.15 0.74 -12.01
CA VAL A 72 11.08 1.47 -11.31
C VAL A 72 10.19 0.49 -10.54
N ARG A 73 9.82 -0.65 -11.13
CA ARG A 73 9.07 -1.71 -10.45
C ARG A 73 9.74 -2.12 -9.14
N ARG A 74 11.04 -2.44 -9.16
CA ARG A 74 11.77 -2.88 -7.94
C ARG A 74 11.77 -1.82 -6.84
N VAL A 75 11.88 -0.54 -7.23
CA VAL A 75 11.76 0.57 -6.27
C VAL A 75 10.35 0.65 -5.68
N LEU A 76 9.33 0.48 -6.51
CA LEU A 76 7.92 0.49 -6.10
C LEU A 76 7.52 -0.71 -5.21
N GLU A 77 8.16 -1.87 -5.38
CA GLU A 77 8.00 -3.00 -4.46
C GLU A 77 8.48 -2.66 -3.05
N GLY A 78 9.55 -1.86 -2.93
CA GLY A 78 10.09 -1.38 -1.66
C GLY A 78 9.07 -0.59 -0.83
N VAL A 79 8.11 0.08 -1.47
CA VAL A 79 7.06 0.85 -0.79
C VAL A 79 6.11 -0.04 0.02
N VAL A 80 5.90 -1.28 -0.43
CA VAL A 80 4.93 -2.23 0.13
C VAL A 80 5.58 -3.20 1.12
N ARG A 81 6.91 -3.19 1.23
CA ARG A 81 7.64 -3.96 2.25
C ARG A 81 7.25 -3.50 3.66
N LYS A 82 7.55 -4.34 4.65
CA LYS A 82 7.20 -4.10 6.07
C LYS A 82 7.75 -2.77 6.61
N ASP A 83 8.92 -2.36 6.12
CA ASP A 83 9.64 -1.12 6.41
C ASP A 83 9.28 0.03 5.44
N GLY A 84 8.49 -0.25 4.41
CA GLY A 84 8.03 0.73 3.42
C GLY A 84 6.92 1.66 3.93
N THR A 85 6.49 2.57 3.05
CA THR A 85 5.48 3.59 3.39
C THR A 85 4.02 3.11 3.28
N ALA A 86 3.78 1.93 2.70
CA ALA A 86 2.44 1.33 2.56
C ALA A 86 2.47 -0.21 2.72
N PRO A 87 2.91 -0.73 3.87
CA PRO A 87 2.89 -2.18 4.12
C PRO A 87 1.48 -2.79 4.04
N GLU A 88 0.45 -1.98 4.29
CA GLU A 88 -0.97 -2.40 4.24
C GLU A 88 -1.47 -2.64 2.81
N ALA A 89 -0.70 -2.26 1.77
CA ALA A 89 -1.04 -2.58 0.38
C ALA A 89 -0.62 -4.01 0.00
N ALA A 90 0.11 -4.73 0.87
CA ALA A 90 0.54 -6.09 0.59
C ALA A 90 -0.67 -7.01 0.44
N ILE A 91 -0.66 -7.83 -0.61
CA ILE A 91 -1.69 -8.84 -0.87
C ILE A 91 -1.10 -10.21 -0.55
N LYS A 92 -1.80 -10.99 0.27
CA LYS A 92 -1.33 -12.31 0.72
C LYS A 92 -1.03 -13.22 -0.48
N LYS A 93 0.21 -13.73 -0.55
CA LYS A 93 0.77 -14.61 -1.61
C LYS A 93 0.98 -13.95 -2.99
N TYR A 94 0.84 -12.63 -3.10
CA TYR A 94 1.12 -11.90 -4.33
C TYR A 94 2.17 -10.82 -4.10
N SER A 95 3.03 -10.66 -5.09
CA SER A 95 4.01 -9.58 -5.22
C SER A 95 3.28 -8.28 -5.59
N VAL A 96 3.61 -7.16 -4.96
CA VAL A 96 2.90 -5.87 -5.19
C VAL A 96 3.92 -4.75 -5.38
N ALA A 97 3.72 -3.95 -6.42
CA ALA A 97 4.45 -2.72 -6.67
C ALA A 97 3.48 -1.54 -6.64
N GLY A 98 3.78 -0.50 -5.87
CA GLY A 98 2.88 0.66 -5.83
C GLY A 98 3.47 1.87 -5.12
N LYS A 99 2.70 2.95 -5.08
CA LYS A 99 3.11 4.21 -4.46
C LYS A 99 1.96 4.91 -3.75
N THR A 100 2.32 5.49 -2.62
CA THR A 100 1.48 6.41 -1.85
C THR A 100 1.45 7.81 -2.47
N GLY A 101 0.28 8.42 -2.48
CA GLY A 101 0.05 9.83 -2.77
C GLY A 101 -0.73 10.52 -1.65
N THR A 102 -0.42 11.79 -1.41
CA THR A 102 -1.11 12.65 -0.45
C THR A 102 -1.10 14.06 -1.02
N ALA A 103 -2.04 14.34 -1.90
CA ALA A 103 -2.11 15.59 -2.66
C ALA A 103 -2.92 16.63 -1.90
N GLN A 104 -2.42 17.87 -1.81
CA GLN A 104 -3.15 18.97 -1.20
C GLN A 104 -4.18 19.52 -2.19
N LYS A 105 -5.41 19.79 -1.72
CA LYS A 105 -6.41 20.50 -2.52
C LYS A 105 -6.16 22.00 -2.47
N VAL A 106 -6.45 22.70 -3.56
CA VAL A 106 -6.43 24.17 -3.60
C VAL A 106 -7.67 24.70 -2.88
N ASP A 107 -7.49 25.64 -1.97
CA ASP A 107 -8.56 26.43 -1.36
C ASP A 107 -9.09 27.42 -2.43
N PRO A 108 -10.36 27.31 -2.85
CA PRO A 108 -10.88 28.11 -3.95
C PRO A 108 -10.98 29.61 -3.62
N ILE A 109 -11.05 29.97 -2.34
CA ILE A 109 -11.14 31.35 -1.87
C ILE A 109 -9.73 31.91 -1.71
N LYS A 110 -8.87 31.21 -0.96
CA LYS A 110 -7.51 31.70 -0.64
C LYS A 110 -6.51 31.53 -1.79
N LYS A 111 -6.85 30.74 -2.81
CA LYS A 111 -5.98 30.39 -3.94
C LYS A 111 -4.63 29.78 -3.51
N THR A 112 -4.59 29.15 -2.34
CA THR A 112 -3.42 28.47 -1.77
C THR A 112 -3.74 27.01 -1.50
N TYR A 113 -2.72 26.18 -1.28
CA TYR A 113 -2.95 24.81 -0.84
C TYR A 113 -3.57 24.76 0.54
N SER A 114 -4.57 23.90 0.70
CA SER A 114 -5.17 23.62 1.99
C SER A 114 -4.20 22.83 2.87
N ASN A 115 -4.19 23.17 4.16
CA ASN A 115 -3.50 22.39 5.20
C ASN A 115 -4.41 21.31 5.82
N LYS A 116 -5.66 21.20 5.38
CA LYS A 116 -6.67 20.30 5.95
C LYS A 116 -7.31 19.36 4.92
N LYS A 117 -7.37 19.77 3.66
CA LYS A 117 -8.05 19.03 2.59
C LYS A 117 -7.04 18.35 1.69
N PHE A 118 -7.12 17.02 1.63
CA PHE A 118 -6.19 16.19 0.88
C PHE A 118 -6.94 15.15 0.06
N VAL A 119 -6.31 14.70 -1.02
CA VAL A 119 -6.66 13.47 -1.72
C VAL A 119 -5.62 12.41 -1.33
N ALA A 120 -6.07 11.34 -0.67
CA ALA A 120 -5.23 10.22 -0.29
C ALA A 120 -5.25 9.17 -1.39
N ILE A 121 -4.08 8.83 -1.94
CA ILE A 121 -3.98 7.97 -3.11
C ILE A 121 -3.08 6.77 -2.81
N PHE A 122 -3.47 5.61 -3.31
CA PHE A 122 -2.54 4.50 -3.52
C PHE A 122 -2.75 3.97 -4.94
N GLY A 123 -1.70 3.98 -5.75
CA GLY A 123 -1.70 3.42 -7.10
C GLY A 123 -0.64 2.34 -7.20
N GLY A 124 -0.95 1.23 -7.86
CA GLY A 124 -0.02 0.12 -8.00
C GLY A 124 -0.53 -0.97 -8.92
N PHE A 125 0.28 -2.02 -9.06
CA PHE A 125 -0.03 -3.20 -9.86
C PHE A 125 0.44 -4.48 -9.17
N THR A 126 -0.23 -5.58 -9.51
CA THR A 126 -0.06 -6.90 -8.90
C THR A 126 -0.48 -8.01 -9.87
N PRO A 127 0.12 -9.22 -9.82
CA PRO A 127 1.44 -9.51 -9.25
C PRO A 127 2.52 -8.57 -9.85
N SER A 128 3.52 -8.11 -9.10
CA SER A 128 4.52 -7.20 -9.69
C SER A 128 5.47 -7.90 -10.67
N ASP A 129 5.77 -9.18 -10.45
CA ASP A 129 6.62 -10.02 -11.28
C ASP A 129 5.94 -10.42 -12.60
N SER A 130 4.63 -10.67 -12.58
CA SER A 130 3.79 -10.87 -13.77
C SER A 130 2.50 -10.04 -13.68
N PRO A 131 2.55 -8.74 -14.04
CA PRO A 131 1.43 -7.82 -13.83
C PRO A 131 0.18 -8.19 -14.63
N ALA A 132 -0.89 -8.50 -13.90
CA ALA A 132 -2.21 -8.78 -14.44
C ALA A 132 -3.22 -7.67 -14.15
N LEU A 133 -2.96 -6.86 -13.11
CA LEU A 133 -3.91 -5.89 -12.60
C LEU A 133 -3.21 -4.59 -12.19
N VAL A 134 -3.77 -3.46 -12.61
CA VAL A 134 -3.46 -2.13 -12.08
C VAL A 134 -4.67 -1.66 -11.26
N ILE A 135 -4.43 -1.17 -10.06
CA ILE A 135 -5.47 -0.62 -9.18
C ILE A 135 -5.04 0.77 -8.74
N LEU A 136 -5.96 1.72 -8.85
CA LEU A 136 -5.80 3.06 -8.31
C LEU A 136 -6.94 3.33 -7.34
N VAL A 137 -6.59 3.62 -6.09
CA VAL A 137 -7.52 4.06 -5.06
C VAL A 137 -7.26 5.53 -4.78
N ALA A 138 -8.29 6.36 -4.90
CA ALA A 138 -8.25 7.78 -4.53
C ALA A 138 -9.42 8.08 -3.59
N LEU A 139 -9.09 8.56 -2.39
CA LEU A 139 -10.06 8.96 -1.38
C LEU A 139 -10.03 10.48 -1.23
N ASP A 140 -11.17 11.13 -1.49
CA ASP A 140 -11.31 12.58 -1.37
C ASP A 140 -11.65 13.00 0.06
N GLU A 141 -10.85 13.90 0.62
CA GLU A 141 -10.99 14.46 1.97
C GLU A 141 -11.28 13.39 3.07
N PRO A 142 -10.46 12.32 3.19
CA PRO A 142 -10.69 11.30 4.21
C PRO A 142 -10.60 11.91 5.62
N LYS A 143 -11.56 11.56 6.48
CA LYS A 143 -11.57 12.03 7.87
C LYS A 143 -10.45 11.34 8.66
N GLY A 144 -9.73 12.12 9.47
CA GLY A 144 -8.63 11.60 10.29
C GLY A 144 -7.29 11.63 9.57
N ILE A 145 -6.71 10.46 9.31
CA ILE A 145 -5.35 10.33 8.77
C ILE A 145 -5.36 10.49 7.23
N PRO A 146 -4.68 11.49 6.64
CA PRO A 146 -4.74 11.76 5.21
C PRO A 146 -3.73 10.94 4.37
N TYR A 147 -2.91 10.10 5.00
CA TYR A 147 -1.84 9.38 4.29
C TYR A 147 -2.39 8.21 3.47
N GLY A 148 -2.16 8.23 2.16
CA GLY A 148 -2.58 7.17 1.24
C GLY A 148 -2.13 5.76 1.65
N GLY A 149 -0.94 5.63 2.26
CA GLY A 149 -0.44 4.34 2.77
C GLY A 149 -1.21 3.78 3.98
N VAL A 150 -2.04 4.59 4.63
CA VAL A 150 -2.85 4.18 5.80
C VAL A 150 -4.31 3.95 5.42
N VAL A 151 -4.87 4.81 4.57
CA VAL A 151 -6.30 4.76 4.22
C VAL A 151 -6.61 4.16 2.86
N ALA A 152 -5.78 4.40 1.83
CA ALA A 152 -6.02 3.91 0.47
C ALA A 152 -5.36 2.54 0.22
N ALA A 153 -4.22 2.28 0.86
CA ALA A 153 -3.49 1.01 0.73
C ALA A 153 -4.28 -0.24 1.21
N PRO A 154 -5.01 -0.23 2.34
CA PRO A 154 -5.85 -1.37 2.71
C PRO A 154 -6.93 -1.67 1.66
N VAL A 155 -7.58 -0.62 1.13
CA VAL A 155 -8.59 -0.77 0.06
C VAL A 155 -7.98 -1.39 -1.20
N PHE A 156 -6.76 -0.97 -1.57
CA PHE A 156 -6.02 -1.60 -2.67
C PHE A 156 -5.82 -3.10 -2.41
N SER A 157 -5.42 -3.48 -1.20
CA SER A 157 -5.16 -4.88 -0.86
C SER A 157 -6.44 -5.73 -0.94
N ASP A 158 -7.54 -5.24 -0.34
CA ASP A 158 -8.81 -5.94 -0.33
C ASP A 158 -9.38 -6.12 -1.74
N VAL A 159 -9.44 -5.05 -2.53
CA VAL A 159 -9.92 -5.10 -3.93
C VAL A 159 -9.02 -5.99 -4.77
N GLY A 160 -7.70 -5.88 -4.60
CA GLY A 160 -6.74 -6.69 -5.33
C GLY A 160 -6.86 -8.18 -5.02
N TYR A 161 -6.98 -8.55 -3.74
CA TYR A 161 -7.18 -9.93 -3.33
C TYR A 161 -8.42 -10.56 -3.97
N TRP A 162 -9.57 -9.88 -3.89
CA TRP A 162 -10.81 -10.36 -4.48
C TRP A 162 -10.72 -10.45 -6.01
N THR A 163 -10.14 -9.44 -6.66
CA THR A 163 -10.03 -9.40 -8.12
C THR A 163 -9.11 -10.49 -8.64
N LEU A 164 -7.96 -10.73 -8.00
CA LEU A 164 -7.02 -11.78 -8.41
C LEU A 164 -7.65 -13.18 -8.30
N ASN A 165 -8.41 -13.44 -7.23
CA ASN A 165 -9.15 -14.69 -7.10
C ASN A 165 -10.24 -14.82 -8.17
N HIS A 166 -11.00 -13.76 -8.43
CA HIS A 166 -12.04 -13.75 -9.46
C HIS A 166 -11.48 -14.00 -10.86
N LEU A 167 -10.30 -13.45 -11.15
CA LEU A 167 -9.60 -13.62 -12.43
C LEU A 167 -8.80 -14.93 -12.51
N ASN A 168 -8.82 -15.78 -11.47
CA ASN A 168 -8.03 -17.01 -11.37
C ASN A 168 -6.52 -16.81 -11.60
N ILE A 169 -5.98 -15.67 -11.14
CA ILE A 169 -4.53 -15.40 -11.26
C ILE A 169 -3.80 -16.19 -10.18
N ALA A 170 -2.89 -17.07 -10.60
CA ALA A 170 -2.11 -17.89 -9.69
C ALA A 170 -1.24 -17.00 -8.76
N PRO A 171 -1.11 -17.35 -7.47
CA PRO A 171 -0.19 -16.65 -6.57
C PRO A 171 1.25 -16.74 -7.05
N SER A 172 1.99 -15.62 -7.01
CA SER A 172 3.40 -15.57 -7.39
C SER A 172 4.34 -16.19 -6.34
N PHE A 173 3.85 -16.36 -5.10
CA PHE A 173 4.62 -17.00 -4.04
C PHE A 173 4.25 -18.47 -3.87
N GLN A 174 5.07 -19.38 -4.39
CA GLN A 174 5.08 -20.77 -3.94
C GLN A 174 5.75 -20.82 -2.55
N PRO A 175 5.10 -21.30 -1.48
CA PRO A 175 5.83 -21.62 -0.26
C PRO A 175 6.87 -22.68 -0.59
N GLU A 176 8.10 -22.52 -0.09
CA GLU A 176 9.19 -23.50 -0.18
C GLU A 176 8.73 -24.88 0.35
N THR A 177 8.05 -25.66 -0.49
CA THR A 177 7.47 -26.96 -0.15
C THR A 177 7.53 -27.91 -1.35
N SER A 178 8.59 -27.82 -2.16
CA SER A 178 8.88 -28.82 -3.20
C SER A 178 10.30 -29.42 -3.12
N LEU A 179 11.13 -29.02 -2.14
CA LEU A 179 12.49 -29.57 -1.96
C LEU A 179 12.70 -30.39 -0.66
N SER A 180 11.66 -30.59 0.15
CA SER A 180 11.75 -31.37 1.41
C SER A 180 11.21 -32.81 1.30
N ALA A 181 10.45 -33.14 0.23
CA ALA A 181 9.90 -34.49 0.03
C ALA A 181 10.98 -35.56 -0.23
N SER A 182 12.21 -35.18 -0.58
CA SER A 182 13.35 -36.09 -0.77
C SER A 182 14.17 -36.35 0.49
N LYS A 183 14.07 -35.52 1.55
CA LYS A 183 14.78 -35.73 2.82
C LYS A 183 13.96 -36.47 3.89
N ALA A 184 12.63 -36.54 3.74
CA ALA A 184 11.75 -37.24 4.68
C ALA A 184 11.81 -38.78 4.59
N ARG A 185 12.47 -39.35 3.57
CA ARG A 185 12.62 -40.81 3.40
C ARG A 185 13.84 -41.40 4.13
N THR A 186 14.77 -40.58 4.61
CA THR A 186 16.02 -41.04 5.26
C THR A 186 15.97 -41.00 6.79
N LEU A 187 14.96 -40.36 7.40
CA LEU A 187 14.85 -40.19 8.86
C LEU A 187 13.81 -41.11 9.54
N ARG A 188 13.21 -42.06 8.81
CA ARG A 188 12.19 -42.99 9.35
C ARG A 188 12.76 -44.30 9.92
N LYS A 189 14.08 -44.48 9.94
CA LYS A 189 14.73 -45.60 10.63
C LYS A 189 15.48 -45.04 11.83
N ASN A 190 15.11 -45.50 13.02
CA ASN A 190 15.67 -45.15 14.33
C ASN A 190 15.01 -43.95 15.01
N ARG A 191 13.95 -44.20 15.79
CA ARG A 191 14.09 -44.39 17.25
C ARG A 191 12.74 -44.75 17.88
N HIS A 192 12.71 -45.92 18.48
CA HIS A 192 11.79 -46.32 19.54
C HIS A 192 12.11 -45.57 20.84
N ASP A 193 11.09 -45.49 21.69
CA ASP A 193 11.07 -45.12 23.12
C ASP A 193 11.32 -43.67 23.54
N ALA A 194 10.25 -42.98 23.95
CA ALA A 194 9.92 -42.80 25.39
C ALA A 194 8.77 -41.76 25.59
N SER A 195 7.69 -42.23 26.23
CA SER A 195 6.78 -41.55 27.20
C SER A 195 6.39 -40.05 27.10
N HIS A 196 5.06 -39.85 27.00
CA HIS A 196 4.13 -38.73 27.34
C HIS A 196 4.40 -37.87 28.60
N PRO A 197 3.60 -36.82 28.96
CA PRO A 197 2.60 -36.01 28.21
C PRO A 197 2.70 -34.47 28.48
N GLY A 198 1.92 -33.61 27.78
CA GLY A 198 1.52 -32.32 28.39
C GLY A 198 1.09 -31.13 27.52
N LYS A 199 -0.23 -31.03 27.34
CA LYS A 199 -1.08 -29.81 27.32
C LYS A 199 -1.06 -28.88 26.09
N GLU A 200 -2.14 -29.05 25.32
CA GLU A 200 -2.79 -28.00 24.52
C GLU A 200 -3.00 -26.72 25.35
N LYS A 201 -2.62 -25.56 24.78
CA LYS A 201 -3.03 -24.25 25.30
C LYS A 201 -4.13 -23.67 24.43
N ILE A 202 -5.33 -23.75 25.00
CA ILE A 202 -6.55 -23.01 24.68
C ILE A 202 -6.22 -21.54 24.41
N ILE A 203 -6.65 -21.03 23.26
CA ILE A 203 -6.63 -19.61 22.89
C ILE A 203 -7.71 -18.92 23.71
N ALA A 204 -7.34 -18.42 24.89
CA ALA A 204 -8.23 -17.60 25.70
C ALA A 204 -8.28 -16.17 25.14
N LEU A 205 -9.50 -15.69 24.91
CA LEU A 205 -9.87 -14.33 24.55
C LEU A 205 -9.31 -13.32 25.58
N ARG A 206 -8.79 -12.20 25.08
CA ARG A 206 -8.26 -11.05 25.86
C ARG A 206 -9.25 -10.62 26.95
N PRO A 207 -8.78 -10.39 28.18
CA PRO A 207 -8.57 -9.01 28.65
C PRO A 207 -7.23 -8.85 29.39
N ASP A 208 -6.83 -7.60 29.62
CA ASP A 208 -5.57 -7.13 30.25
C ASP A 208 -4.35 -7.00 29.31
N PHE A 209 -4.14 -5.77 28.79
CA PHE A 209 -2.84 -5.35 28.25
C PHE A 209 -2.15 -4.45 29.27
N PRO A 210 -1.15 -4.93 30.03
CA PRO A 210 -0.18 -4.06 30.68
C PRO A 210 0.83 -3.62 29.61
N GLY A 211 0.39 -2.71 28.74
CA GLY A 211 1.29 -2.04 27.81
C GLY A 211 1.68 -0.67 28.38
N SER A 212 2.97 -0.36 28.37
CA SER A 212 3.44 1.01 28.59
C SER A 212 3.50 1.76 27.26
N MET A 213 3.41 3.09 27.34
CA MET A 213 3.49 3.97 26.19
C MET A 213 4.90 3.86 25.57
N PRO A 214 5.03 3.50 24.29
CA PRO A 214 6.34 3.39 23.65
C PRO A 214 7.02 4.76 23.56
N ASN A 215 8.36 4.76 23.48
CA ASN A 215 9.10 5.95 23.07
C ASN A 215 8.92 6.20 21.57
N LEU A 216 8.43 7.39 21.24
CA LEU A 216 8.13 7.88 19.91
C LEU A 216 9.01 9.08 19.53
N ILE A 217 9.87 9.57 20.44
CA ILE A 217 10.79 10.67 20.16
C ILE A 217 11.69 10.32 18.97
N GLY A 218 11.89 11.29 18.07
CA GLY A 218 12.68 11.12 16.84
C GLY A 218 11.96 10.42 15.68
N LEU A 219 10.78 9.83 15.91
CA LEU A 219 10.02 9.19 14.84
C LEU A 219 9.38 10.22 13.89
N GLY A 220 9.22 9.85 12.63
CA GLY A 220 8.41 10.62 11.69
C GLY A 220 6.91 10.44 11.95
N VAL A 221 6.09 11.36 11.44
CA VAL A 221 4.61 11.30 11.60
C VAL A 221 4.03 9.96 11.17
N ARG A 222 4.58 9.34 10.11
CA ARG A 222 4.12 8.06 9.58
C ARG A 222 4.36 6.89 10.56
N ASP A 223 5.55 6.82 11.14
CA ASP A 223 5.91 5.74 12.07
C ASP A 223 5.11 5.82 13.37
N VAL A 224 4.85 7.05 13.83
CA VAL A 224 3.96 7.32 14.97
C VAL A 224 2.56 6.78 14.70
N LEU A 225 1.99 7.08 13.53
CA LEU A 225 0.64 6.61 13.17
C LEU A 225 0.58 5.09 13.02
N LYS A 226 1.63 4.47 12.49
CA LYS A 226 1.73 3.00 12.39
C LYS A 226 1.74 2.35 13.78
N LYS A 227 2.58 2.83 14.70
CA LYS A 227 2.63 2.34 16.09
C LYS A 227 1.33 2.59 16.83
N ALA A 228 0.71 3.75 16.63
CA ALA A 228 -0.56 4.06 17.26
C ALA A 228 -1.71 3.16 16.76
N LYS A 229 -1.77 2.85 15.46
CA LYS A 229 -2.75 1.90 14.90
C LYS A 229 -2.58 0.51 15.53
N GLN A 230 -1.34 0.02 15.66
CA GLN A 230 -1.05 -1.27 16.29
C GLN A 230 -1.48 -1.32 17.76
N LEU A 231 -1.37 -0.21 18.48
CA LEU A 231 -1.74 -0.10 19.89
C LEU A 231 -3.21 0.34 20.09
N GLY A 232 -3.97 0.56 19.02
CA GLY A 232 -5.35 1.03 19.10
C GLY A 232 -5.50 2.43 19.70
N LEU A 233 -4.53 3.32 19.49
CA LEU A 233 -4.48 4.68 20.04
C LEU A 233 -5.10 5.70 19.08
N ARG A 234 -5.88 6.63 19.64
CA ARG A 234 -6.36 7.85 18.98
C ARG A 234 -5.26 8.89 19.03
N VAL A 235 -4.72 9.26 17.88
CA VAL A 235 -3.57 10.19 17.80
C VAL A 235 -4.02 11.61 17.50
N VAL A 236 -3.51 12.57 18.27
CA VAL A 236 -3.59 14.00 18.01
C VAL A 236 -2.21 14.49 17.59
N ILE A 237 -2.07 14.92 16.33
CA ILE A 237 -0.81 15.39 15.76
C ILE A 237 -0.74 16.92 15.82
N LYS A 238 0.38 17.46 16.32
CA LYS A 238 0.69 18.89 16.30
C LYS A 238 2.04 19.13 15.62
N GLY A 239 2.08 19.89 14.53
CA GLY A 239 3.31 20.22 13.79
C GLY A 239 3.68 19.21 12.70
N SER A 240 4.90 19.34 12.15
CA SER A 240 5.46 18.48 11.10
C SER A 240 6.94 18.17 11.38
N GLY A 241 7.47 17.08 10.80
CA GLY A 241 8.86 16.64 10.98
C GLY A 241 9.00 15.42 11.89
N MET A 242 9.93 15.48 12.85
CA MET A 242 10.22 14.42 13.82
C MET A 242 9.59 14.73 15.18
N VAL A 243 9.16 13.68 15.91
CA VAL A 243 8.61 13.84 17.25
C VAL A 243 9.64 14.45 18.19
N VAL A 244 9.28 15.55 18.82
CA VAL A 244 10.05 16.16 19.91
C VAL A 244 9.39 16.00 21.26
N LYS A 245 8.08 15.73 21.28
CA LYS A 245 7.32 15.51 22.52
C LYS A 245 6.15 14.59 22.27
N GLN A 246 5.86 13.72 23.25
CA GLN A 246 4.68 12.88 23.28
C GLN A 246 3.98 13.02 24.64
N VAL A 247 2.67 12.82 24.66
CA VAL A 247 1.85 12.72 25.86
C VAL A 247 0.82 11.60 25.66
N PRO A 248 0.73 10.59 26.53
CA PRO A 248 1.59 10.29 27.69
C PRO A 248 3.09 10.09 27.36
N GLU A 249 3.95 10.29 28.36
CA GLU A 249 5.40 10.06 28.23
C GLU A 249 5.74 8.59 28.03
N ALA A 250 6.94 8.30 27.51
CA ALA A 250 7.40 6.94 27.32
C ALA A 250 7.43 6.20 28.68
N GLY A 251 6.96 4.96 28.71
CA GLY A 251 6.86 4.16 29.93
C GLY A 251 5.55 4.35 30.71
N ALA A 252 4.77 5.40 30.44
CA ALA A 252 3.50 5.62 31.14
C ALA A 252 2.49 4.50 30.84
N PRO A 253 1.67 4.05 31.81
CA PRO A 253 0.65 3.03 31.56
C PRO A 253 -0.36 3.53 30.52
N LEU A 254 -0.73 2.66 29.56
CA LEU A 254 -1.74 3.00 28.57
C LEU A 254 -3.12 3.09 29.25
N THR A 255 -3.61 4.32 29.41
CA THR A 255 -4.90 4.60 30.05
C THR A 255 -6.08 4.19 29.17
N LYS A 256 -7.26 3.98 29.79
CA LYS A 256 -8.49 3.55 29.10
C LYS A 256 -8.91 4.49 27.95
N ASP A 257 -8.55 5.76 28.02
CA ASP A 257 -8.92 6.78 27.03
C ASP A 257 -8.18 6.64 25.69
N ARG A 258 -7.08 5.87 25.69
CA ARG A 258 -6.28 5.51 24.51
C ARG A 258 -5.91 6.71 23.63
N SER A 259 -5.66 7.87 24.23
CA SER A 259 -5.27 9.10 23.51
C SER A 259 -3.75 9.29 23.53
N LEU A 260 -3.18 9.62 22.39
CA LEU A 260 -1.77 9.95 22.22
C LEU A 260 -1.65 11.31 21.52
N THR A 261 -1.09 12.32 22.20
CA THR A 261 -0.74 13.59 21.58
C THR A 261 0.74 13.62 21.26
N VAL A 262 1.08 13.99 20.02
CA VAL A 262 2.47 14.03 19.56
C VAL A 262 2.78 15.36 18.90
N ILE A 263 3.88 15.97 19.32
CA ILE A 263 4.37 17.25 18.82
C ILE A 263 5.59 17.00 17.95
N PHE A 264 5.56 17.51 16.73
CA PHE A 264 6.61 17.37 15.73
C PHE A 264 7.30 18.70 15.46
N ARG A 265 8.61 18.66 15.21
CA ARG A 265 9.39 19.78 14.67
C ARG A 265 10.20 19.34 13.44
N PRO A 266 10.40 20.23 12.46
CA PRO A 266 11.32 19.98 11.35
C PRO A 266 12.73 19.67 11.87
N PRO A 267 13.50 18.79 11.20
CA PRO A 267 14.92 18.66 11.46
C PRO A 267 15.59 20.03 11.25
N VAL A 268 16.45 20.43 12.19
CA VAL A 268 17.36 21.58 12.02
C VAL A 268 18.54 21.13 11.17
#